data_AF-A0A367RXE7-F1
#
_entry.id   AF-A0A367RXE7-F1
#
_cell.length_a   1.000
_cell.length_b   1.000
_cell.length_c   1.000
_cell.angle_alpha   90.00
_cell.angle_beta   90.00
_cell.angle_gamma   90.00
#
_symmetry.space_group_name_H-M   'P 1'
#
loop_
_entity.id
_entity.type
_entity.pdbx_description
1 polymer ?
#
loop_
_entity_poly.entity_id
_entity_poly.type
_entity_poly.pdbx_seq_one_letter_code
_entity_poly.pdbx_strand_id
1 'polypeptide(L)'
;MAATVLLRNHRKAFWLTLIGAISIVLMWAIWAIFIQPINQQIDGWTVTNFPSNWSDIRYQWHLYHLIRLIIAAVGMIALTLSLLVDRVKPAS
;
A
#
# COMPACT_ATOMS: atom_id res chain seq x y z
N MET A 1 -8.24 -34.14 12.20
CA MET A 1 -8.44 -33.30 11.00
C MET A 1 -8.81 -31.85 11.34
N ALA A 2 -9.78 -31.58 12.22
CA ALA A 2 -10.20 -30.21 12.58
C ALA A 2 -9.06 -29.33 13.14
N ALA A 3 -8.24 -29.84 14.07
CA ALA A 3 -7.09 -29.11 14.61
C ALA A 3 -6.08 -28.69 13.52
N THR A 4 -5.85 -29.54 12.51
CA THR A 4 -4.96 -29.26 11.38
C THR A 4 -5.50 -28.14 10.49
N VAL A 5 -6.82 -28.06 10.30
CA VAL A 5 -7.47 -26.99 9.55
C VAL A 5 -7.35 -25.65 10.30
N LEU A 6 -7.60 -25.64 11.61
CA LEU A 6 -7.46 -24.45 12.46
C LEU A 6 -6.02 -23.89 12.43
N LEU A 7 -5.02 -24.73 12.67
CA LEU A 7 -3.61 -24.32 12.63
C LEU A 7 -3.19 -23.77 11.26
N ARG A 8 -3.70 -24.36 10.16
CA ARG A 8 -3.45 -23.86 8.80
C ARG A 8 -4.10 -22.51 8.55
N ASN A 9 -5.31 -22.27 9.03
CA ASN A 9 -6.02 -21.00 8.88
C ASN A 9 -5.32 -19.88 9.66
N HIS A 10 -4.93 -20.13 10.91
CA HIS A 10 -4.16 -19.15 11.70
C HIS A 10 -2.81 -18.80 11.04
N ARG A 11 -2.09 -19.80 10.51
CA ARG A 11 -0.85 -19.54 9.76
C ARG A 11 -1.09 -18.69 8.52
N LYS A 12 -2.16 -18.97 7.75
CA LYS A 12 -2.52 -18.16 6.57
C LYS A 12 -2.90 -16.72 6.96
N ALA A 13 -3.73 -16.57 7.99
CA ALA A 13 -4.14 -15.27 8.52
C ALA A 13 -2.93 -14.45 8.99
N PHE A 14 -1.96 -15.07 9.67
CA PHE A 14 -0.71 -14.43 10.06
C PHE A 14 0.06 -13.86 8.86
N TRP A 15 0.28 -14.66 7.80
CA TRP A 15 1.02 -14.20 6.62
C TRP A 15 0.27 -13.11 5.84
N LEU A 16 -1.05 -13.22 5.71
CA LEU A 16 -1.88 -12.19 5.08
C LEU A 16 -1.81 -10.86 5.86
N THR A 17 -1.87 -10.92 7.20
CA THR A 17 -1.71 -9.74 8.05
C THR A 17 -0.31 -9.14 7.94
N LEU A 18 0.75 -9.97 7.87
CA LEU A 18 2.11 -9.49 7.67
C LEU A 18 2.29 -8.78 6.32
N ILE A 19 1.75 -9.35 5.23
CA ILE A 19 1.73 -8.71 3.91
C ILE A 19 1.02 -7.36 3.99
N GLY A 20 -0.14 -7.31 4.62
CA GLY A 20 -0.89 -6.07 4.85
C GLY A 20 -0.07 -5.00 5.60
N ALA A 21 0.58 -5.39 6.69
CA ALA A 21 1.42 -4.49 7.48
C ALA A 21 2.61 -3.95 6.67
N ILE A 22 3.30 -4.83 5.93
CA ILE A 22 4.41 -4.43 5.05
C ILE A 22 3.92 -3.48 3.95
N SER A 23 2.78 -3.75 3.32
CA SER A 23 2.18 -2.86 2.32
C SER A 23 1.88 -1.47 2.88
N ILE A 24 1.39 -1.38 4.12
CA ILE A 24 1.16 -0.09 4.80
C ILE A 24 2.48 0.69 4.96
N VAL A 25 3.54 0.03 5.43
CA VAL A 25 4.86 0.66 5.58
C VAL A 25 5.40 1.12 4.23
N LEU A 26 5.31 0.27 3.20
CA LEU A 26 5.82 0.59 1.87
C LEU A 26 5.05 1.73 1.20
N MET A 27 3.71 1.79 1.30
CA MET A 27 2.94 2.90 0.72
C MET A 27 3.28 4.25 1.38
N TRP A 28 3.59 4.24 2.68
CA TRP A 28 4.06 5.42 3.41
C TRP A 28 5.48 5.80 3.01
N ALA A 29 6.38 4.83 2.88
CA ALA A 29 7.74 5.06 2.42
C ALA A 29 7.76 5.66 1.00
N ILE A 30 6.93 5.17 0.07
CA ILE A 30 6.83 5.72 -1.28
C ILE A 30 6.37 7.18 -1.25
N TRP A 31 5.38 7.47 -0.42
CA TRP A 31 4.92 8.85 -0.25
C TRP A 31 6.04 9.74 0.28
N ALA A 32 6.70 9.34 1.37
CA ALA A 32 7.71 10.16 2.04
C ALA A 32 8.97 10.37 1.20
N ILE A 33 9.43 9.34 0.48
CA ILE A 33 10.71 9.34 -0.25
C ILE A 33 10.57 9.94 -1.66
N PHE A 34 9.43 9.71 -2.34
CA PHE A 34 9.29 10.08 -3.75
C PHE A 34 8.23 11.16 -3.99
N ILE A 35 7.02 10.98 -3.44
CA ILE A 35 5.90 11.90 -3.73
C ILE A 35 6.08 13.22 -3.00
N GLN A 36 6.46 13.19 -1.72
CA GLN A 36 6.56 14.38 -0.88
C GLN A 36 7.65 15.36 -1.35
N PRO A 37 8.85 14.93 -1.77
CA PRO A 37 9.82 15.83 -2.38
C PRO A 37 9.30 16.52 -3.64
N ILE A 38 8.55 15.80 -4.49
CA ILE A 38 7.92 16.39 -5.68
C ILE A 38 6.85 17.41 -5.27
N ASN A 39 6.03 17.11 -4.25
CA ASN A 39 5.05 18.08 -3.73
C ASN A 39 5.74 19.36 -3.25
N GLN A 40 6.82 19.24 -2.47
CA GLN A 40 7.59 20.39 -2.00
C GLN A 40 8.20 21.21 -3.15
N GLN A 41 8.61 20.53 -4.23
CA GLN A 41 9.08 21.22 -5.44
C GLN A 41 7.94 21.99 -6.12
N ILE A 42 6.78 21.36 -6.31
CA ILE A 42 5.60 21.96 -6.96
C ILE A 42 5.06 23.14 -6.15
N ASP A 43 5.08 23.06 -4.81
CA ASP A 43 4.63 24.15 -3.91
C ASP A 43 5.41 25.46 -4.13
N GLY A 44 6.66 25.37 -4.65
CA GLY A 44 7.48 26.54 -4.99
C GLY A 44 7.27 27.09 -6.40
N TRP A 45 6.45 26.46 -7.23
CA TRP A 45 6.25 26.88 -8.62
C TRP A 45 5.33 28.10 -8.72
N THR A 46 5.68 28.96 -9.67
CA THR A 46 4.92 30.12 -10.13
C THR A 46 4.79 30.04 -11.64
N VAL A 47 3.92 30.88 -12.20
CA VAL A 47 3.71 30.98 -13.66
C VAL A 47 5.00 31.33 -14.40
N THR A 48 5.95 31.99 -13.75
CA THR A 48 7.19 32.49 -14.37
C THR A 48 8.43 31.64 -14.09
N ASN A 49 8.38 30.68 -13.16
CA ASN A 49 9.56 29.94 -12.70
C ASN A 49 9.43 28.40 -12.75
N PHE A 50 8.32 27.86 -13.28
CA PHE A 50 8.17 26.41 -13.39
C PHE A 50 9.22 25.82 -14.34
N PRO A 51 9.72 24.61 -14.05
CA PRO A 51 10.84 24.06 -14.79
C PRO A 51 10.43 23.60 -16.19
N SER A 52 11.36 23.64 -17.15
CA SER A 52 11.10 23.20 -18.53
C SER A 52 10.71 21.73 -18.63
N ASN A 53 11.16 20.88 -17.70
CA ASN A 53 10.83 19.46 -17.60
C ASN A 53 9.61 19.16 -16.70
N TRP A 54 8.72 20.12 -16.48
CA TRP A 54 7.53 19.95 -15.63
C TRP A 54 6.67 18.73 -16.02
N SER A 55 6.61 18.40 -17.31
CA SER A 55 5.85 17.25 -17.82
C SER A 55 6.39 15.93 -17.28
N ASP A 56 7.71 15.81 -17.20
CA ASP A 56 8.39 14.60 -16.71
C ASP A 56 8.21 14.48 -15.19
N ILE A 57 8.32 15.59 -14.47
CA ILE A 57 8.06 15.65 -13.03
C ILE A 57 6.61 15.26 -12.74
N ARG A 58 5.65 15.80 -13.51
CA ARG A 58 4.24 15.42 -13.41
C ARG A 58 4.04 13.94 -13.68
N TYR A 59 4.66 13.39 -14.73
CA TYR A 59 4.55 11.97 -15.05
C TYR A 59 5.07 11.10 -13.89
N GLN A 60 6.25 11.42 -13.34
CA GLN A 60 6.81 10.72 -12.18
C GLN A 60 5.87 10.78 -10.97
N TRP A 61 5.28 11.95 -10.70
CA TRP A 61 4.30 12.11 -9.63
C TRP A 61 3.11 11.16 -9.82
N HIS A 62 2.54 11.08 -11.02
CA HIS A 62 1.41 10.18 -11.31
C HIS A 62 1.82 8.70 -11.17
N LEU A 63 3.02 8.35 -11.66
CA LEU A 63 3.57 7.01 -11.56
C LEU A 63 3.73 6.57 -10.10
N TYR A 64 4.34 7.39 -9.25
CA TYR A 64 4.51 7.04 -7.83
C TYR A 64 3.18 6.93 -7.08
N HIS A 65 2.19 7.77 -7.40
CA HIS A 65 0.84 7.61 -6.86
C HIS A 65 0.18 6.32 -7.29
N LEU A 66 0.33 5.92 -8.55
CA LEU A 66 -0.18 4.64 -9.05
C LEU A 66 0.48 3.45 -8.35
N ILE A 67 1.81 3.45 -8.20
CA ILE A 67 2.54 2.40 -7.48
C ILE A 67 2.05 2.33 -6.03
N ARG A 68 1.95 3.48 -5.35
CA ARG A 68 1.44 3.58 -3.98
C ARG A 68 0.02 3.03 -3.86
N LEU A 69 -0.87 3.37 -4.82
CA LEU A 69 -2.25 2.89 -4.85
C LEU A 69 -2.32 1.37 -4.98
N ILE A 70 -1.53 0.77 -5.88
CA ILE A 70 -1.48 -0.68 -6.07
C ILE A 70 -1.03 -1.38 -4.77
N ILE A 71 0.01 -0.87 -4.12
CA ILE A 71 0.50 -1.43 -2.86
C ILE A 71 -0.55 -1.33 -1.75
N ALA A 72 -1.24 -0.18 -1.66
CA ALA A 72 -2.33 0.00 -0.71
C ALA A 72 -3.49 -0.97 -0.98
N ALA A 73 -3.87 -1.17 -2.25
CA ALA A 73 -4.90 -2.12 -2.65
C ALA A 73 -4.53 -3.57 -2.27
N VAL A 74 -3.29 -3.98 -2.56
CA VAL A 74 -2.77 -5.30 -2.13
C VAL A 74 -2.84 -5.45 -0.61
N GLY A 75 -2.42 -4.43 0.14
CA GLY A 75 -2.48 -4.45 1.60
C GLY A 75 -3.90 -4.58 2.14
N MET A 76 -4.85 -3.80 1.58
CA MET A 76 -6.26 -3.84 1.95
C MET A 76 -6.89 -5.21 1.65
N ILE A 77 -6.61 -5.78 0.48
CA ILE A 77 -7.08 -7.12 0.11
C ILE A 77 -6.50 -8.16 1.07
N ALA A 78 -5.20 -8.11 1.36
CA ALA A 78 -4.56 -9.06 2.27
C ALA A 78 -5.16 -9.00 3.70
N LEU A 79 -5.38 -7.80 4.24
CA LEU A 79 -6.01 -7.62 5.56
C LEU A 79 -7.47 -8.08 5.58
N THR A 80 -8.22 -7.80 4.51
CA THR A 80 -9.60 -8.28 4.38
C THR A 80 -9.64 -9.82 4.36
N LEU A 81 -8.76 -10.44 3.56
CA LEU A 81 -8.66 -11.89 3.49
C LEU A 81 -8.19 -12.51 4.81
N SER A 82 -7.30 -11.84 5.56
CA SER A 82 -6.82 -12.37 6.84
C SER A 82 -7.98 -12.51 7.84
N LEU A 83 -8.86 -11.50 7.90
CA LEU A 83 -10.07 -11.53 8.72
C LEU A 83 -11.05 -12.62 8.28
N LEU A 84 -11.24 -12.83 6.98
CA LEU A 84 -12.15 -13.85 6.46
C LEU A 84 -11.63 -15.27 6.72
N VAL A 85 -10.32 -15.49 6.60
CA VAL A 85 -9.70 -16.80 6.82
C VAL A 85 -9.64 -17.16 8.31
N ASP A 86 -9.43 -16.17 9.19
CA ASP A 86 -9.39 -16.40 10.64
C ASP A 86 -10.79 -16.63 11.24
N ARG A 87 -11.84 -16.02 10.66
CA ARG A 87 -13.24 -16.18 11.09
C ARG A 87 -13.88 -17.52 10.74
N VAL A 88 -13.16 -18.47 10.13
CA VAL A 88 -13.68 -19.83 9.90
C VAL A 88 -13.67 -20.63 11.22
N LYS A 89 -14.52 -20.22 12.16
CA LYS A 89 -15.12 -21.06 13.20
C LYS A 89 -16.63 -20.98 13.00
N PRO A 90 -17.37 -22.10 12.83
CA PRO A 90 -18.82 -22.04 12.88
C PRO A 90 -19.22 -21.50 14.26
N ALA A 91 -20.14 -20.53 14.27
CA ALA A 91 -20.82 -20.13 15.48
C ALA A 91 -21.51 -21.39 16.05
N SER A 92 -21.07 -21.82 17.23
CA SER A 92 -21.73 -22.83 18.04
C SER A 92 -22.99 -22.27 18.67
#